data_AF-A0A8B8BAC7-F1
#
_entry.id   AF-A0A8B8BAC7-F1
#
_cell.length_a   1.000
_cell.length_b   1.000
_cell.length_c   1.000
_cell.angle_alpha   90.00
_cell.angle_beta   90.00
_cell.angle_gamma   90.00
#
_symmetry.space_group_name_H-M   'P 1'
#
loop_
_entity.id
_entity.type
_entity.pdbx_description
1 polymer ?
#
loop_
_entity_poly.entity_id
_entity_poly.type
_entity_poly.pdbx_seq_one_letter_code
_entity_poly.pdbx_strand_id
1 'polypeptide(L)'
;MNCRLGLDWIACVVQLVGAIFFTIGFSTKYWATSDNSVNAGLFTTCDGGYCYDTHVFYHGKSEKATIMGAAVLQIFTLCGVIFVLLLMLLYMCGLFNERSVSRGAAITAFATALFGFIGVIMYGSAMSSLQYSLSWSCAFVIIGLIVDIAAGICIYIGGQQWEETQKKQRKRELFPPIKSSRLDPRLDPRIPNSSTGVKNNSSKLFNPKASPQLSRKFRNMPTDSRRITGPEESFDPSVLLVNREKTKEAVFRKGKRKDGRKAEQVRPVFLKAGVISQARGSAYIEQNETKVMCAVYGPREVMKKEEFSMKGQLTCEFKFATFSCRVRRQYQQDNEEKDYSSQLQDALEPAVCLHKFPKAQVNVYITVLQNDGCALAASLTCASVALANAGIEMYDLVVGCSARITPSEVFIDPTETEDYNPENDNETGNGSVTVGLLPSLNQVSAVTSRGEVEFQLLNKGTKQCIDVCQKLYPVLQQAVAKAVEDRLSSDHVT
;
A
#
# COMPACT_ATOMS: atom_id res chain seq x y z
N MET A 1 -10.29 -0.57 -15.88
CA MET A 1 -9.22 -0.82 -16.85
C MET A 1 -9.11 0.37 -17.79
N ASN A 2 -8.41 1.44 -17.38
CA ASN A 2 -8.00 2.50 -18.30
C ASN A 2 -6.59 2.15 -18.75
N CYS A 3 -6.44 1.48 -19.89
CA CYS A 3 -5.14 1.34 -20.54
C CYS A 3 -4.67 2.73 -20.93
N ARG A 4 -3.88 3.38 -20.06
CA ARG A 4 -3.10 4.55 -20.44
C ARG A 4 -2.14 4.06 -21.52
N LEU A 5 -2.32 4.54 -22.76
CA LEU A 5 -1.30 4.45 -23.80
C LEU A 5 -0.07 5.24 -23.31
N GLY A 6 0.81 4.55 -22.59
CA GLY A 6 2.08 5.06 -22.10
C GLY A 6 3.22 4.69 -23.02
N LEU A 7 4.38 5.31 -22.77
CA LEU A 7 5.68 5.00 -23.41
C LEU A 7 5.99 3.49 -23.44
N ASP A 8 5.45 2.74 -22.46
CA ASP A 8 5.59 1.30 -22.30
C ASP A 8 5.01 0.50 -23.49
N TRP A 9 3.88 0.93 -24.07
CA TRP A 9 3.30 0.29 -25.25
C TRP A 9 4.18 0.50 -26.49
N ILE A 10 4.72 1.72 -26.63
CA ILE A 10 5.66 2.06 -27.71
C ILE A 10 6.92 1.19 -27.57
N ALA A 11 7.43 1.03 -26.34
CA ALA A 11 8.59 0.17 -26.08
C ALA A 11 8.33 -1.30 -26.46
N CYS A 12 7.16 -1.87 -26.13
CA CYS A 12 6.79 -3.22 -26.56
C CYS A 12 6.74 -3.37 -28.08
N VAL A 13 6.16 -2.39 -28.79
CA VAL A 13 6.07 -2.43 -30.25
C VAL A 13 7.46 -2.32 -30.90
N VAL A 14 8.31 -1.42 -30.40
CA VAL A 14 9.69 -1.25 -30.90
C VAL A 14 10.51 -2.53 -30.67
N GLN A 15 10.39 -3.16 -29.50
CA GLN A 15 11.06 -4.42 -29.19
C GLN A 15 10.61 -5.57 -30.09
N LEU A 16 9.31 -5.65 -30.40
CA LEU A 16 8.78 -6.65 -31.33
C LEU A 16 9.32 -6.45 -32.74
N VAL A 17 9.39 -5.19 -33.21
CA VAL A 17 9.96 -4.86 -34.52
C VAL A 17 11.45 -5.19 -34.58
N GLY A 18 12.22 -4.89 -33.52
CA GLY A 18 13.63 -5.27 -33.39
C GLY A 18 13.84 -6.78 -33.48
N ALA A 19 13.05 -7.56 -32.74
CA ALA A 19 13.07 -9.02 -32.77
C ALA A 19 12.75 -9.59 -34.17
N ILE A 20 11.81 -8.99 -34.89
CA ILE A 20 11.45 -9.42 -36.27
C ILE A 20 12.62 -9.16 -37.23
N PHE A 21 13.25 -7.98 -37.20
CA PHE A 21 14.40 -7.71 -38.06
C PHE A 21 15.60 -8.60 -37.74
N PHE A 22 15.84 -8.85 -36.45
CA PHE A 22 16.90 -9.74 -35.99
C PHE A 22 16.67 -11.19 -36.48
N THR A 23 15.44 -11.71 -36.33
CA THR A 23 15.09 -13.08 -36.77
C THR A 23 15.10 -13.24 -38.28
N ILE A 24 14.64 -12.24 -39.04
CA ILE A 24 14.73 -12.24 -40.50
C ILE A 24 16.20 -12.22 -40.94
N GLY A 25 17.02 -11.34 -40.37
CA GLY A 25 18.44 -11.26 -40.68
C GLY A 25 19.18 -12.57 -40.37
N PHE A 26 18.80 -13.25 -39.28
CA PHE A 26 19.35 -14.55 -38.90
C PHE A 26 18.90 -15.70 -39.82
N SER A 27 17.64 -15.70 -40.27
CA SER A 27 17.03 -16.81 -41.00
C SER A 27 17.41 -16.88 -42.49
N THR A 28 18.10 -15.88 -43.05
CA THR A 28 18.43 -15.84 -44.48
C THR A 28 19.72 -16.61 -44.80
N LYS A 29 19.76 -17.16 -46.02
CA LYS A 29 20.94 -17.86 -46.57
C LYS A 29 22.02 -16.91 -47.12
N TYR A 30 21.83 -15.60 -46.98
CA TYR A 30 22.66 -14.54 -47.61
C TYR A 30 23.46 -13.78 -46.55
N TRP A 31 24.23 -14.45 -45.69
CA TRP A 31 25.07 -13.79 -44.70
C TRP A 31 26.40 -13.31 -45.29
N ALA A 32 27.03 -14.14 -46.12
CA ALA A 32 28.25 -13.83 -46.85
C ALA A 32 28.11 -14.23 -48.34
N THR A 33 28.76 -13.46 -49.21
CA THR A 33 28.79 -13.69 -50.65
C THR A 33 30.22 -13.59 -51.19
N SER A 34 30.58 -14.57 -52.02
CA SER A 34 31.84 -14.61 -52.76
C SER A 34 31.60 -14.19 -54.21
N ASP A 35 32.63 -13.66 -54.87
CA ASP A 35 32.62 -13.21 -56.27
C ASP A 35 32.06 -14.25 -57.26
N ASN A 36 32.05 -15.54 -56.90
CA ASN A 36 31.48 -16.64 -57.68
C ASN A 36 29.98 -16.94 -57.40
N SER A 37 29.20 -15.98 -56.88
CA SER A 37 27.73 -16.05 -56.68
C SER A 37 27.22 -17.07 -55.64
N VAL A 38 28.10 -17.66 -54.84
CA VAL A 38 27.74 -18.61 -53.78
C VAL A 38 27.33 -17.83 -52.53
N ASN A 39 26.08 -18.02 -52.10
CA ASN A 39 25.53 -17.42 -50.88
C ASN A 39 25.63 -18.41 -49.73
N ALA A 40 26.25 -18.00 -48.63
CA ALA A 40 26.36 -18.80 -47.41
C ALA A 40 25.57 -18.14 -46.26
N GLY A 41 24.74 -18.94 -45.59
CA GLY A 41 24.09 -18.57 -44.33
C GLY A 41 24.96 -18.94 -43.13
N LEU A 42 24.68 -18.35 -41.96
CA LEU A 42 25.42 -18.60 -40.73
C LEU A 42 25.29 -20.06 -40.22
N PHE A 43 24.20 -20.76 -40.56
CA PHE A 43 23.91 -22.12 -40.09
C PHE A 43 23.54 -23.14 -41.16
N THR A 44 23.19 -22.73 -42.39
CA THR A 44 22.81 -23.68 -43.46
C THR A 44 22.97 -23.08 -44.85
N THR A 45 23.43 -23.89 -45.79
CA THR A 45 23.13 -23.74 -47.22
C THR A 45 22.19 -24.88 -47.60
N CYS A 46 21.00 -24.57 -48.11
CA CYS A 46 20.15 -25.60 -48.71
C CYS A 46 20.04 -25.33 -50.20
N ASP A 47 20.46 -26.32 -50.97
CA ASP A 47 20.39 -26.35 -52.42
C ASP A 47 19.56 -27.57 -52.83
N GLY A 48 18.62 -27.39 -53.77
CA GLY A 48 17.79 -28.49 -54.27
C GLY A 48 16.96 -29.27 -53.22
N GLY A 49 16.55 -28.64 -52.10
CA GLY A 49 15.67 -29.27 -51.10
C GLY A 49 16.36 -30.08 -50.00
N TYR A 50 17.70 -30.16 -50.00
CA TYR A 50 18.46 -30.77 -48.91
C TYR A 50 19.28 -29.70 -48.18
N CYS A 51 19.13 -29.63 -46.85
CA CYS A 51 19.90 -28.72 -46.00
C CYS A 51 21.07 -29.48 -45.39
N TYR A 52 22.30 -29.03 -45.66
CA TYR A 52 23.51 -29.56 -45.04
C TYR A 52 24.01 -28.60 -43.96
N ASP A 53 24.43 -29.16 -42.82
CA ASP A 53 25.14 -28.43 -41.77
C ASP A 53 26.51 -28.06 -42.34
N THR A 54 26.79 -26.75 -42.45
CA THR A 54 27.96 -26.29 -43.20
C THR A 54 29.24 -26.81 -42.52
N HIS A 55 30.00 -27.67 -43.21
CA HIS A 55 31.45 -27.56 -43.19
C HIS A 55 31.78 -26.20 -43.83
N VAL A 56 31.66 -25.13 -43.04
CA VAL A 56 32.17 -23.81 -43.42
C VAL A 56 33.61 -24.05 -43.89
N PHE A 57 34.00 -23.43 -45.01
CA PHE A 57 35.34 -23.51 -45.57
C PHE A 57 36.34 -22.91 -44.57
N TYR A 58 36.74 -23.69 -43.58
CA TYR A 58 37.75 -23.32 -42.60
C TYR A 58 39.10 -23.74 -43.17
N HIS A 59 40.00 -22.79 -43.38
CA HIS A 59 41.38 -23.11 -43.73
C HIS A 59 42.23 -23.45 -42.49
N GLY A 60 41.63 -23.47 -41.28
CA GLY A 60 42.30 -23.97 -40.06
C GLY A 60 41.39 -24.21 -38.86
N LYS A 61 41.92 -24.92 -37.84
CA LYS A 61 41.22 -25.20 -36.57
C LYS A 61 40.84 -23.94 -35.77
N SER A 62 41.63 -22.88 -35.87
CA SER A 62 41.40 -21.61 -35.15
C SER A 62 40.16 -20.87 -35.67
N GLU A 63 39.94 -20.86 -36.98
CA GLU A 63 38.82 -20.17 -37.64
C GLU A 63 37.48 -20.86 -37.36
N LYS A 64 37.51 -22.20 -37.26
CA LYS A 64 36.36 -23.00 -36.83
C LYS A 64 35.86 -22.63 -35.45
N ALA A 65 36.79 -22.42 -34.51
CA ALA A 65 36.44 -22.03 -33.15
C ALA A 65 35.83 -20.62 -33.10
N THR A 66 36.34 -19.67 -33.88
CA THR A 66 35.82 -18.28 -33.90
C THR A 66 34.41 -18.19 -34.48
N ILE A 67 34.11 -18.95 -35.53
CA ILE A 67 32.79 -18.91 -36.19
C ILE A 67 31.76 -19.69 -35.36
N MET A 68 32.13 -20.83 -34.77
CA MET A 68 31.27 -21.50 -33.79
C MET A 68 31.02 -20.63 -32.55
N GLY A 69 32.03 -19.89 -32.08
CA GLY A 69 31.87 -18.92 -30.99
C GLY A 69 30.87 -17.81 -31.32
N ALA A 70 30.96 -17.24 -32.53
CA ALA A 70 30.01 -16.24 -33.01
C ALA A 70 28.58 -16.79 -33.10
N ALA A 71 28.40 -18.02 -33.60
CA ALA A 71 27.12 -18.70 -33.67
C ALA A 71 26.48 -18.88 -32.28
N VAL A 72 27.26 -19.33 -31.29
CA VAL A 72 26.79 -19.50 -29.91
C VAL A 72 26.35 -18.16 -29.30
N LEU A 73 27.14 -17.10 -29.49
CA LEU A 73 26.80 -15.74 -29.04
C LEU A 73 25.47 -15.23 -29.64
N GLN A 74 25.20 -15.53 -30.91
CA GLN A 74 23.93 -15.15 -31.57
C GLN A 74 22.72 -15.99 -31.13
N ILE A 75 22.92 -17.20 -30.62
CA ILE A 75 21.82 -17.98 -30.02
C ILE A 75 21.44 -17.40 -28.66
N PHE A 76 22.43 -16.99 -27.86
CA PHE A 76 22.18 -16.34 -26.58
C PHE A 76 21.42 -15.02 -26.72
N THR A 77 21.67 -14.26 -27.79
CA THR A 77 20.95 -13.00 -28.05
C THR A 77 19.48 -13.26 -28.37
N LEU A 78 19.17 -14.27 -29.19
CA LEU A 78 17.80 -14.68 -29.50
C LEU A 78 17.04 -15.14 -28.24
N CYS A 79 17.67 -15.97 -27.39
CA CYS A 79 17.08 -16.39 -26.13
C CYS A 79 16.80 -15.21 -25.19
N GLY A 80 17.72 -14.24 -25.12
CA GLY A 80 17.53 -13.06 -24.27
C GLY A 80 16.43 -12.11 -24.78
N VAL A 81 16.26 -11.94 -26.09
CA VAL A 81 15.15 -11.17 -26.67
C VAL A 81 13.78 -11.79 -26.30
N ILE A 82 13.67 -13.12 -26.35
CA ILE A 82 12.45 -13.83 -25.93
C ILE A 82 12.18 -13.63 -24.43
N PHE A 83 13.23 -13.68 -23.61
CA PHE A 83 13.12 -13.46 -22.16
C PHE A 83 12.64 -12.04 -21.82
N VAL A 84 13.15 -11.01 -22.51
CA VAL A 84 12.69 -9.62 -22.38
C VAL A 84 11.21 -9.49 -22.74
N LEU A 85 10.76 -10.12 -23.83
CA LEU A 85 9.34 -10.10 -24.23
C LEU A 85 8.43 -10.77 -23.17
N LEU A 86 8.88 -11.88 -22.57
CA LEU A 86 8.13 -12.57 -21.52
C LEU A 86 8.03 -11.72 -20.25
N LEU A 87 9.11 -11.04 -19.84
CA LEU A 87 9.09 -10.12 -18.70
C LEU A 87 8.14 -8.94 -18.93
N MET A 88 8.07 -8.41 -20.15
CA MET A 88 7.14 -7.34 -20.51
C MET A 88 5.67 -7.82 -20.50
N LEU A 89 5.42 -9.07 -20.89
CA LEU A 89 4.08 -9.66 -20.80
C LEU A 89 3.64 -9.85 -19.34
N LEU A 90 4.53 -10.34 -18.49
CA LEU A 90 4.28 -10.46 -17.05
C LEU A 90 4.05 -9.09 -16.38
N TYR A 91 4.78 -8.06 -16.80
CA TYR A 91 4.56 -6.68 -16.38
C TYR A 91 3.13 -6.21 -16.72
N MET A 92 2.65 -6.48 -17.94
CA MET A 92 1.27 -6.12 -18.34
C MET A 92 0.19 -6.86 -17.57
N CYS A 93 0.48 -8.07 -17.08
CA CYS A 93 -0.43 -8.86 -16.23
C CYS A 93 -0.46 -8.41 -14.76
N GLY A 94 0.40 -7.48 -14.32
CA GLY A 94 0.39 -6.93 -12.96
C GLY A 94 0.74 -7.90 -11.84
N LEU A 95 1.36 -9.05 -12.17
CA LEU A 95 1.66 -10.14 -11.22
C LEU A 95 2.89 -9.87 -10.33
N PHE A 96 3.76 -8.94 -10.72
CA PHE A 96 5.04 -8.67 -10.06
C PHE A 96 5.23 -7.19 -9.77
N ASN A 97 6.07 -6.90 -8.78
CA ASN A 97 6.41 -5.54 -8.36
C ASN A 97 6.99 -4.73 -9.54
N GLU A 98 6.34 -3.62 -9.89
CA GLU A 98 6.59 -2.84 -11.12
C GLU A 98 8.07 -2.36 -11.24
N ARG A 99 8.77 -2.25 -10.11
CA ARG A 99 10.15 -1.72 -10.04
C ARG A 99 11.25 -2.73 -10.40
N SER A 100 11.08 -4.00 -10.03
CA SER A 100 12.10 -5.02 -10.28
C SER A 100 12.05 -5.52 -11.72
N VAL A 101 10.85 -5.61 -12.29
CA VAL A 101 10.64 -6.13 -13.64
C VAL A 101 11.14 -5.16 -14.71
N SER A 102 10.86 -3.85 -14.58
CA SER A 102 11.31 -2.83 -15.54
C SER A 102 12.83 -2.67 -15.58
N ARG A 103 13.50 -2.66 -14.41
CA ARG A 103 14.97 -2.62 -14.32
C ARG A 103 15.61 -3.91 -14.83
N GLY A 104 15.02 -5.06 -14.50
CA GLY A 104 15.44 -6.36 -15.02
C GLY A 104 15.41 -6.39 -16.54
N ALA A 105 14.27 -6.02 -17.14
CA ALA A 105 14.06 -5.99 -18.59
C ALA A 105 15.05 -5.09 -19.32
N ALA A 106 15.31 -3.88 -18.79
CA ALA A 106 16.28 -2.95 -19.39
C ALA A 106 17.72 -3.51 -19.36
N ILE A 107 18.16 -4.04 -18.21
CA ILE A 107 19.51 -4.63 -18.08
C ILE A 107 19.68 -5.82 -19.02
N THR A 108 18.68 -6.69 -19.11
CA THR A 108 18.72 -7.83 -20.02
C THR A 108 18.76 -7.41 -21.49
N ALA A 109 18.02 -6.36 -21.88
CA ALA A 109 18.04 -5.84 -23.25
C ALA A 109 19.40 -5.24 -23.66
N PHE A 110 20.08 -4.52 -22.75
CA PHE A 110 21.43 -4.03 -23.02
C PHE A 110 22.46 -5.16 -23.09
N ALA A 111 22.35 -6.15 -22.21
CA ALA A 111 23.24 -7.31 -22.23
C ALA A 111 23.10 -8.10 -23.54
N THR A 112 21.87 -8.33 -24.01
CA THR A 112 21.63 -9.03 -25.29
C THR A 112 22.18 -8.26 -26.48
N ALA A 113 22.01 -6.93 -26.52
CA ALA A 113 22.55 -6.12 -27.60
C ALA A 113 24.09 -6.17 -27.66
N LEU A 114 24.75 -6.15 -26.50
CA LEU A 114 26.20 -6.24 -26.40
C LEU A 114 26.74 -7.58 -26.91
N PHE A 115 26.16 -8.70 -26.47
CA PHE A 115 26.56 -10.03 -26.95
C PHE A 115 26.34 -10.19 -28.47
N GLY A 116 25.27 -9.59 -29.01
CA GLY A 116 24.96 -9.63 -30.43
C GLY A 116 25.98 -8.86 -31.27
N PHE A 117 26.40 -7.69 -30.79
CA PHE A 117 27.43 -6.88 -31.44
C PHE A 117 28.80 -7.58 -31.45
N ILE A 118 29.19 -8.19 -30.33
CA ILE A 118 30.42 -8.98 -30.23
C ILE A 118 30.38 -10.16 -31.22
N GLY A 119 29.23 -10.86 -31.30
CA GLY A 119 29.05 -11.95 -32.26
C GLY A 119 29.22 -11.52 -33.72
N VAL A 120 28.67 -10.35 -34.11
CA VAL A 120 28.82 -9.81 -35.48
C VAL A 120 30.26 -9.43 -35.78
N ILE A 121 30.97 -8.80 -34.84
CA ILE A 121 32.39 -8.43 -35.01
C ILE A 121 33.27 -9.67 -35.14
N MET A 122 33.07 -10.66 -34.28
CA MET A 122 33.82 -11.92 -34.35
C MET A 122 33.62 -12.61 -35.71
N TYR A 123 32.38 -12.65 -36.19
CA TYR A 123 32.07 -13.21 -37.51
C TYR A 123 32.68 -12.41 -38.67
N GLY A 124 32.52 -11.07 -38.65
CA GLY A 124 33.05 -10.19 -39.70
C GLY A 124 34.58 -10.23 -39.79
N SER A 125 35.27 -10.28 -38.66
CA SER A 125 36.74 -10.37 -38.63
C SER A 125 37.24 -11.70 -39.24
N ALA A 126 36.61 -12.83 -38.89
CA ALA A 126 36.94 -14.14 -39.45
C ALA A 126 36.61 -14.27 -40.95
N MET A 127 35.59 -13.56 -41.45
CA MET A 127 35.23 -13.60 -42.87
C MET A 127 36.11 -12.69 -43.73
N SER A 128 36.62 -11.58 -43.18
CA SER A 128 37.53 -10.68 -43.90
C SER A 128 38.85 -11.35 -44.30
N SER A 129 39.32 -12.33 -43.53
CA SER A 129 40.52 -13.13 -43.86
C SER A 129 40.29 -14.12 -45.00
N LEU A 130 39.04 -14.40 -45.38
CA LEU A 130 38.67 -15.41 -46.39
C LEU A 130 38.23 -14.80 -47.74
N GLN A 131 38.41 -13.48 -47.95
CA GLN A 131 38.01 -12.77 -49.17
C GLN A 131 36.49 -12.83 -49.51
N TYR A 132 35.62 -13.00 -48.51
CA TYR A 132 34.17 -12.89 -48.69
C TYR A 132 33.68 -11.47 -48.40
N SER A 133 32.67 -11.02 -49.14
CA SER A 133 31.96 -9.77 -48.85
C SER A 133 30.74 -10.02 -47.95
N LEU A 134 30.53 -9.13 -46.97
CA LEU A 134 29.36 -9.16 -46.09
C LEU A 134 28.11 -8.78 -46.88
N SER A 135 27.05 -9.58 -46.75
CA SER A 135 25.79 -9.36 -47.45
C SER A 135 24.79 -8.55 -46.61
N TRP A 136 23.70 -8.11 -47.24
CA TRP A 136 22.65 -7.25 -46.67
C TRP A 136 21.96 -7.87 -45.44
N SER A 137 22.02 -9.20 -45.27
CA SER A 137 21.47 -9.87 -44.08
C SER A 137 22.17 -9.45 -42.79
N CYS A 138 23.48 -9.20 -42.84
CA CYS A 138 24.22 -8.66 -41.69
C CYS A 138 23.72 -7.25 -41.32
N ALA A 139 23.29 -6.45 -42.31
CA ALA A 139 22.73 -5.13 -42.04
C ALA A 139 21.39 -5.22 -41.29
N PHE A 140 20.53 -6.20 -41.60
CA PHE A 140 19.27 -6.42 -40.87
C PHE A 140 19.50 -6.82 -39.41
N VAL A 141 20.54 -7.62 -39.14
CA VAL A 141 20.92 -7.98 -37.76
C VAL A 141 21.40 -6.74 -37.00
N ILE A 142 22.24 -5.91 -37.62
CA ILE A 142 22.72 -4.65 -37.01
C ILE A 142 21.55 -3.69 -36.75
N ILE A 143 20.62 -3.55 -37.70
CA ILE A 143 19.41 -2.75 -37.53
C ILE A 143 18.56 -3.28 -36.37
N GLY A 144 18.36 -4.59 -36.27
CA GLY A 144 17.66 -5.24 -35.16
C GLY A 144 18.29 -4.91 -33.80
N LEU A 145 19.62 -5.03 -33.69
CA LEU A 145 20.35 -4.70 -32.46
C LEU A 145 20.24 -3.22 -32.08
N ILE A 146 20.27 -2.29 -33.06
CA ILE A 146 20.09 -0.86 -32.80
C ILE A 146 18.68 -0.57 -32.28
N VAL A 147 17.66 -1.22 -32.86
CA VAL A 147 16.26 -1.09 -32.43
C VAL A 147 16.06 -1.65 -31.02
N ASP A 148 16.72 -2.75 -30.67
CA ASP A 148 16.69 -3.32 -29.31
C ASP A 148 17.35 -2.39 -28.26
N ILE A 149 18.47 -1.74 -28.62
CA ILE A 149 19.09 -0.72 -27.76
C ILE A 149 18.13 0.47 -27.55
N ALA A 150 17.49 0.93 -28.62
CA ALA A 150 16.52 2.02 -28.53
C ALA A 150 15.31 1.64 -27.65
N ALA A 151 14.81 0.41 -27.76
CA ALA A 151 13.75 -0.11 -26.89
C ALA A 151 14.20 -0.17 -25.42
N GLY A 152 15.42 -0.64 -25.13
CA GLY A 152 15.98 -0.66 -23.78
C GLY A 152 16.06 0.75 -23.15
N ILE A 153 16.46 1.76 -23.93
CA ILE A 153 16.46 3.17 -23.49
C ILE A 153 15.03 3.67 -23.22
N CYS A 154 14.08 3.35 -24.09
CA CYS A 154 12.66 3.71 -23.91
C CYS A 154 12.07 3.10 -22.63
N ILE A 155 12.36 1.83 -22.33
CA ILE A 155 11.95 1.16 -21.08
C ILE A 155 12.55 1.87 -19.86
N TYR A 156 13.83 2.23 -19.94
CA TYR A 156 14.52 2.94 -18.86
C TYR A 156 13.92 4.33 -18.59
N ILE A 157 13.68 5.11 -19.65
CA ILE A 157 13.08 6.45 -19.55
C ILE A 157 11.63 6.36 -19.06
N GLY A 158 10.84 5.41 -19.58
CA GLY A 158 9.47 5.16 -19.14
C GLY A 158 9.39 4.85 -17.65
N GLY A 159 10.29 3.99 -17.15
CA GLY A 159 10.43 3.68 -15.73
C GLY A 159 10.77 4.91 -14.87
N GLN A 160 11.68 5.76 -15.33
CA GLN A 160 12.05 7.01 -14.63
C GLN A 160 10.90 8.02 -14.60
N GLN A 161 10.20 8.21 -15.72
CA GLN A 161 9.07 9.14 -15.82
C GLN A 161 7.89 8.73 -14.94
N TRP A 162 7.64 7.42 -14.83
CA TRP A 162 6.65 6.89 -13.90
C TRP A 162 7.06 7.14 -12.44
N GLU A 163 8.34 6.94 -12.09
CA GLU A 163 8.88 7.23 -10.76
C GLU A 163 8.72 8.73 -10.39
N GLU A 164 9.01 9.63 -11.32
CA GLU A 164 8.77 11.06 -11.13
C GLU A 164 7.29 11.40 -10.98
N THR A 165 6.42 10.75 -11.75
CA THR A 165 4.97 10.99 -11.70
C THR A 165 4.39 10.53 -10.37
N GLN A 166 4.83 9.37 -9.88
CA GLN A 166 4.47 8.84 -8.56
C GLN A 166 5.08 9.66 -7.41
N LYS A 167 6.31 10.16 -7.55
CA LYS A 167 6.90 11.10 -6.59
C LYS A 167 6.15 12.44 -6.60
N LYS A 168 5.72 12.94 -7.77
CA LYS A 168 4.90 14.16 -7.90
C LYS A 168 3.48 13.95 -7.35
N GLN A 169 2.86 12.78 -7.54
CA GLN A 169 1.58 12.43 -6.93
C GLN A 169 1.71 12.31 -5.42
N ARG A 170 2.65 11.51 -4.90
CA ARG A 170 2.94 11.43 -3.46
C ARG A 170 3.29 12.78 -2.86
N LYS A 171 4.08 13.63 -3.52
CA LYS A 171 4.38 14.99 -3.04
C LYS A 171 3.17 15.92 -3.11
N ARG A 172 2.25 15.77 -4.07
CA ARG A 172 0.99 16.55 -4.16
C ARG A 172 -0.04 16.09 -3.14
N GLU A 173 -0.08 14.79 -2.84
CA GLU A 173 -0.90 14.19 -1.79
C GLU A 173 -0.35 14.54 -0.39
N LEU A 174 0.97 14.67 -0.25
CA LEU A 174 1.62 15.05 1.00
C LEU A 174 1.69 16.58 1.22
N PHE A 175 1.73 17.39 0.15
CA PHE A 175 1.76 18.86 0.21
C PHE A 175 1.03 19.50 -0.98
N PRO A 176 -0.19 20.07 -0.82
CA PRO A 176 -0.77 20.92 -1.84
C PRO A 176 0.09 22.19 -2.02
N PRO A 177 0.22 22.75 -3.24
CA PRO A 177 1.13 23.87 -3.49
C PRO A 177 0.59 25.14 -2.84
N ILE A 178 1.24 25.57 -1.75
CA ILE A 178 1.06 26.90 -1.18
C ILE A 178 1.72 27.89 -2.12
N LYS A 179 0.91 28.67 -2.86
CA LYS A 179 1.41 29.86 -3.57
C LYS A 179 1.77 30.91 -2.51
N SER A 180 3.06 31.03 -2.22
CA SER A 180 3.59 32.08 -1.33
C SER A 180 3.41 33.45 -1.99
N SER A 181 2.39 34.20 -1.58
CA SER A 181 2.38 35.65 -1.79
C SER A 181 3.27 36.29 -0.72
N ARG A 182 4.38 36.89 -1.18
CA ARG A 182 5.30 37.72 -0.37
C ARG A 182 4.49 38.74 0.44
N LEU A 183 4.67 38.72 1.76
CA LEU A 183 4.34 39.85 2.62
C LEU A 183 5.51 40.82 2.55
N ASP A 184 5.24 42.04 2.08
CA ASP A 184 6.09 43.20 2.37
C ASP A 184 5.33 44.16 3.29
N PRO A 185 6.08 44.91 4.11
CA PRO A 185 5.67 45.35 5.44
C PRO A 185 5.03 46.74 5.41
N ARG A 186 4.36 47.06 6.52
CA ARG A 186 3.80 48.35 6.94
C ARG A 186 2.29 48.44 6.84
N LEU A 187 1.66 47.95 7.89
CA LEU A 187 0.50 48.60 8.47
C LEU A 187 0.80 48.83 9.95
N ASP A 188 0.99 50.10 10.29
CA ASP A 188 0.85 50.66 11.62
C ASP A 188 0.57 52.17 11.43
N PRO A 189 -0.05 52.89 12.38
CA PRO A 189 -1.33 52.65 13.08
C PRO A 189 -2.25 53.93 12.92
N ARG A 190 -3.54 54.00 13.30
CA ARG A 190 -4.01 54.36 14.66
C ARG A 190 -5.53 54.73 14.70
N ILE A 191 -6.30 54.16 15.63
CA ILE A 191 -7.16 54.81 16.67
C ILE A 191 -8.27 55.84 16.26
N PRO A 192 -9.51 55.77 16.83
CA PRO A 192 -10.26 56.94 17.24
C PRO A 192 -10.20 57.14 18.75
N ASN A 193 -9.18 57.89 19.11
CA ASN A 193 -9.02 58.87 20.16
C ASN A 193 -10.00 58.83 21.35
N SER A 194 -9.54 58.27 22.47
CA SER A 194 -8.92 59.16 23.46
C SER A 194 -7.48 59.39 23.00
N SER A 195 -7.23 60.57 22.43
CA SER A 195 -5.89 61.11 22.07
C SER A 195 -4.89 60.07 21.54
N THR A 196 -4.82 59.77 20.24
CA THR A 196 -4.27 60.63 19.16
C THR A 196 -4.37 59.88 17.81
N GLY A 197 -4.71 60.57 16.71
CA GLY A 197 -5.34 60.07 15.45
C GLY A 197 -4.68 58.93 14.68
N VAL A 198 -5.35 58.28 13.71
CA VAL A 198 -5.58 58.68 12.30
C VAL A 198 -6.43 57.60 11.54
N LYS A 199 -7.62 58.02 11.08
CA LYS A 199 -8.35 57.71 9.83
C LYS A 199 -8.09 56.42 8.98
N ASN A 200 -9.19 55.71 8.69
CA ASN A 200 -9.70 55.19 7.39
C ASN A 200 -9.73 53.67 7.10
N ASN A 201 -10.95 53.13 7.13
CA ASN A 201 -11.66 52.42 6.05
C ASN A 201 -10.89 51.41 5.15
N SER A 202 -10.98 50.12 5.48
CA SER A 202 -10.97 49.03 4.50
C SER A 202 -12.41 48.69 4.09
N SER A 203 -12.95 49.47 3.15
CA SER A 203 -14.16 49.15 2.40
C SER A 203 -13.89 49.43 0.93
N LYS A 204 -13.34 48.44 0.22
CA LYS A 204 -13.36 48.24 -1.25
C LYS A 204 -12.27 47.24 -1.61
N LEU A 205 -12.64 45.97 -1.73
CA LEU A 205 -12.08 45.10 -2.77
C LEU A 205 -13.01 43.91 -3.04
N PHE A 206 -14.29 44.18 -3.25
CA PHE A 206 -15.10 43.33 -4.13
C PHE A 206 -14.95 43.91 -5.53
N ASN A 207 -14.15 43.27 -6.37
CA ASN A 207 -14.21 43.51 -7.81
C ASN A 207 -14.49 42.17 -8.51
N PRO A 208 -15.74 41.93 -8.97
CA PRO A 208 -16.19 40.63 -9.42
C PRO A 208 -15.92 40.45 -10.92
N LYS A 209 -14.66 40.47 -11.36
CA LYS A 209 -14.32 40.24 -12.79
C LYS A 209 -12.98 39.54 -12.96
N ALA A 210 -12.91 38.26 -12.58
CA ALA A 210 -11.83 37.38 -13.01
C ALA A 210 -12.38 35.98 -13.36
N SER A 211 -12.57 35.75 -14.66
CA SER A 211 -12.65 34.47 -15.38
C SER A 211 -13.89 33.55 -15.17
N PRO A 212 -14.76 33.40 -16.19
CA PRO A 212 -15.85 32.41 -16.23
C PRO A 212 -15.37 30.94 -16.28
N GLN A 213 -14.07 30.72 -16.46
CA GLN A 213 -13.49 29.39 -16.70
C GLN A 213 -13.09 28.65 -15.40
N LEU A 214 -12.78 29.37 -14.31
CA LEU A 214 -12.45 28.74 -13.03
C LEU A 214 -13.73 28.23 -12.31
N SER A 215 -14.84 28.96 -12.44
CA SER A 215 -16.15 28.58 -11.86
C SER A 215 -16.77 27.32 -12.48
N ARG A 216 -16.38 26.95 -13.71
CA ARG A 216 -16.87 25.73 -14.39
C ARG A 216 -16.16 24.46 -13.93
N LYS A 217 -14.90 24.56 -13.46
CA LYS A 217 -14.15 23.39 -12.96
C LYS A 217 -14.53 22.98 -11.54
N PHE A 218 -15.01 23.91 -10.71
CA PHE A 218 -15.50 23.61 -9.35
C PHE A 218 -16.96 23.14 -9.31
N ARG A 219 -17.72 23.26 -10.41
CA ARG A 219 -19.13 22.81 -10.49
C ARG A 219 -19.33 21.30 -10.56
N ASN A 220 -18.27 20.52 -10.76
CA ASN A 220 -18.36 19.09 -11.07
C ASN A 220 -17.65 18.20 -10.05
N MET A 221 -17.67 18.55 -8.75
CA MET A 221 -17.45 17.55 -7.71
C MET A 221 -18.79 16.91 -7.34
N PRO A 222 -18.86 15.57 -7.16
CA PRO A 222 -20.07 14.93 -6.69
C PRO A 222 -20.37 15.42 -5.27
N THR A 223 -21.27 16.40 -5.16
CA THR A 223 -21.85 16.82 -3.89
C THR A 223 -22.72 15.67 -3.37
N ASP A 224 -22.49 15.24 -2.13
CA ASP A 224 -23.34 14.23 -1.47
C ASP A 224 -24.78 14.76 -1.36
N SER A 225 -25.64 14.34 -2.29
CA SER A 225 -27.04 14.79 -2.37
C SER A 225 -27.93 14.19 -1.28
N ARG A 226 -27.42 13.22 -0.51
CA ARG A 226 -28.16 12.58 0.58
C ARG A 226 -27.99 13.32 1.91
N ARG A 227 -27.19 14.38 1.96
CA ARG A 227 -26.88 15.12 3.19
C ARG A 227 -27.02 16.63 3.00
N ILE A 228 -27.05 17.31 4.15
CA ILE A 228 -27.04 18.77 4.19
C ILE A 228 -25.75 19.27 3.54
N THR A 229 -25.89 20.20 2.61
CA THR A 229 -24.78 20.84 1.91
C THR A 229 -24.02 21.76 2.87
N GLY A 230 -22.89 21.29 3.38
CA GLY A 230 -21.95 22.08 4.16
C GLY A 230 -20.98 22.90 3.28
N PRO A 231 -20.03 23.63 3.89
CA PRO A 231 -18.90 24.20 3.16
C PRO A 231 -18.06 23.10 2.50
N GLU A 232 -17.41 23.43 1.38
CA GLU A 232 -16.57 22.48 0.63
C GLU A 232 -15.36 21.99 1.45
N GLU A 233 -14.75 22.89 2.22
CA GLU A 233 -13.64 22.60 3.11
C GLU A 233 -13.93 23.14 4.51
N SER A 234 -13.47 22.41 5.53
CA SER A 234 -13.49 22.83 6.92
C SER A 234 -12.14 22.51 7.54
N PHE A 235 -11.49 23.52 8.12
CA PHE A 235 -10.22 23.36 8.81
C PHE A 235 -10.42 23.44 10.32
N ASP A 236 -9.66 22.63 11.05
CA ASP A 236 -9.67 22.67 12.50
C ASP A 236 -8.94 23.93 13.03
N PRO A 237 -9.50 24.65 14.02
CA PRO A 237 -8.87 25.84 14.58
C PRO A 237 -7.49 25.60 15.21
N SER A 238 -7.14 24.38 15.65
CA SER A 238 -5.83 24.11 16.25
C SER A 238 -4.68 24.29 15.26
N VAL A 239 -4.94 24.16 13.96
CA VAL A 239 -3.98 24.45 12.89
C VAL A 239 -3.53 25.92 12.92
N LEU A 240 -4.37 26.81 13.44
CA LEU A 240 -4.06 28.24 13.59
C LEU A 240 -3.37 28.55 14.93
N LEU A 241 -3.49 27.67 15.93
CA LEU A 241 -2.98 27.87 17.30
C LEU A 241 -1.54 27.32 17.47
N VAL A 242 -0.66 27.61 16.51
CA VAL A 242 0.72 27.11 16.46
C VAL A 242 1.59 27.78 17.55
N ASN A 243 1.45 27.35 18.80
CA ASN A 243 2.46 27.50 19.83
C ASN A 243 3.26 26.20 19.93
N ARG A 244 4.23 26.04 19.04
CA ARG A 244 5.09 24.85 18.86
C ARG A 244 5.99 24.52 20.07
N GLU A 245 6.24 25.47 20.96
CA GLU A 245 7.27 25.31 22.00
C GLU A 245 6.79 24.58 23.27
N LYS A 246 5.48 24.50 23.52
CA LYS A 246 4.94 23.91 24.77
C LYS A 246 4.69 22.40 24.73
N THR A 247 4.81 21.75 23.56
CA THR A 247 4.45 20.33 23.40
C THR A 247 5.58 19.38 23.79
N LYS A 248 6.86 19.76 23.62
CA LYS A 248 8.02 18.92 23.98
C LYS A 248 8.08 18.58 25.47
N GLU A 249 7.79 19.55 26.35
CA GLU A 249 7.83 19.37 27.80
C GLU A 249 6.61 18.62 28.37
N ALA A 250 5.57 18.40 27.56
CA ALA A 250 4.27 17.89 28.02
C ALA A 250 4.15 16.36 27.97
N VAL A 251 4.95 15.67 27.15
CA VAL A 251 4.85 14.20 26.97
C VAL A 251 5.70 13.45 28.00
N PHE A 252 6.91 13.94 28.28
CA PHE A 252 7.84 13.33 29.24
C PHE A 252 8.40 14.38 30.21
N ARG A 253 7.73 14.59 31.35
CA ARG A 253 8.39 15.26 32.48
C ARG A 253 9.26 14.23 33.20
N LYS A 254 10.57 14.28 32.99
CA LYS A 254 11.59 13.49 33.72
C LYS A 254 11.38 11.96 33.63
N GLY A 255 11.15 11.41 32.42
CA GLY A 255 11.04 9.96 32.21
C GLY A 255 9.77 9.31 32.78
N LYS A 256 8.75 10.10 33.11
CA LYS A 256 7.42 9.61 33.52
C LYS A 256 6.39 10.03 32.47
N ARG A 257 5.44 9.12 32.19
CA ARG A 257 4.27 9.39 31.34
C ARG A 257 3.50 10.60 31.88
N LYS A 258 2.82 11.34 31.01
CA LYS A 258 1.97 12.49 31.38
C LYS A 258 0.96 12.15 32.48
N ASP A 259 0.42 10.93 32.45
CA ASP A 259 -0.56 10.42 33.40
C ASP A 259 0.05 9.87 34.70
N GLY A 260 1.38 9.82 34.81
CA GLY A 260 2.10 9.21 35.94
C GLY A 260 2.11 7.68 35.97
N ARG A 261 1.54 7.02 34.95
CA ARG A 261 1.54 5.55 34.80
C ARG A 261 2.94 5.00 34.51
N LYS A 262 3.19 3.74 34.90
CA LYS A 262 4.38 3.00 34.46
C LYS A 262 4.26 2.61 32.98
N ALA A 263 5.38 2.26 32.35
CA ALA A 263 5.42 1.82 30.96
C ALA A 263 4.55 0.57 30.70
N GLU A 264 4.48 -0.35 31.66
CA GLU A 264 3.74 -1.61 31.54
C GLU A 264 2.28 -1.53 32.07
N GLN A 265 1.81 -0.34 32.45
CA GLN A 265 0.53 -0.18 33.15
C GLN A 265 -0.58 0.27 32.20
N VAL A 266 -1.66 -0.52 32.15
CA VAL A 266 -2.90 -0.20 31.43
C VAL A 266 -3.72 0.88 32.12
N ARG A 267 -4.55 1.59 31.33
CA ARG A 267 -5.57 2.53 31.84
C ARG A 267 -6.65 1.78 32.64
N PRO A 268 -7.37 2.49 33.53
CA PRO A 268 -8.58 1.93 34.14
C PRO A 268 -9.58 1.55 33.04
N VAL A 269 -10.09 0.32 33.11
CA VAL A 269 -11.05 -0.23 32.14
C VAL A 269 -12.40 -0.39 32.83
N PHE A 270 -13.42 0.23 32.27
CA PHE A 270 -14.82 -0.04 32.60
C PHE A 270 -15.47 -0.77 31.42
N LEU A 271 -16.12 -1.88 31.70
CA LEU A 271 -16.73 -2.74 30.69
C LEU A 271 -18.14 -3.12 31.14
N LYS A 272 -19.11 -2.92 30.25
CA LYS A 272 -20.51 -3.28 30.50
C LYS A 272 -21.09 -3.96 29.26
N ALA A 273 -21.59 -5.19 29.42
CA ALA A 273 -22.36 -5.88 28.40
C ALA A 273 -23.84 -5.47 28.48
N GLY A 274 -24.56 -5.54 27.35
CA GLY A 274 -26.01 -5.37 27.28
C GLY A 274 -26.51 -3.92 27.32
N VAL A 275 -25.76 -2.98 26.74
CA VAL A 275 -26.11 -1.55 26.78
C VAL A 275 -27.19 -1.15 25.77
N ILE A 276 -27.19 -1.77 24.59
CA ILE A 276 -28.16 -1.50 23.52
C ILE A 276 -29.26 -2.56 23.57
N SER A 277 -30.50 -2.13 23.78
CA SER A 277 -31.68 -3.01 23.86
C SER A 277 -32.14 -3.59 22.51
N GLN A 278 -31.96 -2.84 21.42
CA GLN A 278 -32.40 -3.25 20.08
C GLN A 278 -31.46 -4.26 19.41
N ALA A 279 -30.22 -4.39 19.91
CA ALA A 279 -29.24 -5.33 19.38
C ALA A 279 -29.37 -6.68 20.09
N ARG A 280 -29.06 -7.78 19.40
CA ARG A 280 -29.09 -9.13 20.02
C ARG A 280 -28.04 -9.26 21.11
N GLY A 281 -26.87 -8.68 20.86
CA GLY A 281 -25.84 -8.47 21.86
C GLY A 281 -25.21 -7.10 21.68
N SER A 282 -24.76 -6.53 22.78
CA SER A 282 -24.08 -5.25 22.80
C SER A 282 -23.08 -5.18 23.93
N ALA A 283 -22.10 -4.29 23.81
CA ALA A 283 -21.16 -3.99 24.87
C ALA A 283 -20.69 -2.53 24.77
N TYR A 284 -20.24 -2.01 25.91
CA TYR A 284 -19.64 -0.71 26.05
C TYR A 284 -18.34 -0.86 26.83
N ILE A 285 -17.26 -0.29 26.31
CA ILE A 285 -15.98 -0.24 26.97
C ILE A 285 -15.50 1.21 27.06
N GLU A 286 -14.93 1.54 28.21
CA GLU A 286 -14.28 2.82 28.48
C GLU A 286 -12.88 2.52 29.03
N GLN A 287 -11.86 2.95 28.30
CA GLN A 287 -10.46 2.93 28.70
C GLN A 287 -10.02 4.37 28.91
N ASN A 288 -10.30 4.90 30.10
CA ASN A 288 -10.19 6.33 30.41
C ASN A 288 -10.99 7.20 29.41
N GLU A 289 -10.33 7.91 28.49
CA GLU A 289 -10.98 8.76 27.50
C GLU A 289 -11.41 7.99 26.24
N THR A 290 -10.86 6.81 25.97
CA THR A 290 -11.28 5.99 24.82
C THR A 290 -12.59 5.27 25.13
N LYS A 291 -13.66 5.63 24.41
CA LYS A 291 -15.01 5.10 24.61
C LYS A 291 -15.50 4.43 23.34
N VAL A 292 -15.84 3.15 23.44
CA VAL A 292 -16.29 2.35 22.31
C VAL A 292 -17.59 1.64 22.66
N MET A 293 -18.51 1.63 21.70
CA MET A 293 -19.76 0.91 21.78
C MET A 293 -19.84 -0.11 20.63
N CYS A 294 -20.26 -1.33 20.94
CA CYS A 294 -20.41 -2.40 19.98
C CYS A 294 -21.84 -2.95 20.00
N ALA A 295 -22.39 -3.19 18.81
CA ALA A 295 -23.68 -3.83 18.58
C ALA A 295 -23.50 -5.05 17.67
N VAL A 296 -24.09 -6.17 18.05
CA VAL A 296 -24.08 -7.41 17.29
C VAL A 296 -25.49 -7.73 16.83
N TYR A 297 -25.63 -7.98 15.53
CA TYR A 297 -26.86 -8.45 14.91
C TYR A 297 -26.58 -9.75 14.17
N GLY A 298 -27.28 -10.81 14.55
CA GLY A 298 -27.09 -12.11 13.94
C GLY A 298 -27.59 -13.22 14.87
N PRO A 299 -27.59 -14.47 14.39
CA PRO A 299 -27.35 -14.88 13.00
C PRO A 299 -28.54 -14.50 12.08
N ARG A 300 -28.27 -13.88 10.92
CA ARG A 300 -29.29 -13.51 9.91
C ARG A 300 -28.98 -14.18 8.58
N GLU A 301 -29.98 -14.43 7.75
CA GLU A 301 -29.75 -14.96 6.40
C GLU A 301 -28.98 -13.96 5.52
N VAL A 302 -27.99 -14.43 4.77
CA VAL A 302 -27.19 -13.59 3.87
C VAL A 302 -28.07 -13.10 2.72
N MET A 303 -28.28 -11.78 2.61
CA MET A 303 -29.15 -11.20 1.57
C MET A 303 -28.53 -11.22 0.16
N LYS A 304 -27.20 -11.31 0.06
CA LYS A 304 -26.48 -11.35 -1.23
C LYS A 304 -26.11 -12.80 -1.57
N LYS A 305 -26.43 -13.24 -2.79
CA LYS A 305 -25.98 -14.52 -3.35
C LYS A 305 -24.49 -14.45 -3.67
N GLU A 306 -23.65 -14.39 -2.64
CA GLU A 306 -22.25 -14.78 -2.78
C GLU A 306 -22.15 -16.30 -2.93
N GLU A 307 -20.99 -16.80 -3.36
CA GLU A 307 -20.74 -18.22 -3.59
C GLU A 307 -21.18 -19.08 -2.40
N PHE A 308 -21.73 -20.25 -2.70
CA PHE A 308 -22.25 -21.17 -1.70
C PHE A 308 -21.13 -21.61 -0.74
N SER A 309 -21.20 -21.14 0.50
CA SER A 309 -20.31 -21.57 1.59
C SER A 309 -21.11 -22.27 2.67
N MET A 310 -20.59 -23.42 3.13
CA MET A 310 -21.12 -24.14 4.29
C MET A 310 -20.71 -23.50 5.62
N LYS A 311 -19.81 -22.50 5.60
CA LYS A 311 -19.43 -21.71 6.78
C LYS A 311 -20.25 -20.43 6.85
N GLY A 312 -20.64 -20.04 8.06
CA GLY A 312 -21.20 -18.71 8.31
C GLY A 312 -20.21 -17.60 8.00
N GLN A 313 -20.73 -16.40 7.75
CA GLN A 313 -19.94 -15.20 7.47
C GLN A 313 -19.95 -14.28 8.69
N LEU A 314 -18.78 -13.73 9.06
CA LEU A 314 -18.66 -12.66 10.04
C LEU A 314 -18.36 -11.36 9.29
N THR A 315 -19.10 -10.30 9.55
CA THR A 315 -18.83 -8.99 8.97
C THR A 315 -18.69 -7.97 10.08
N CYS A 316 -17.56 -7.26 10.09
CA CYS A 316 -17.28 -6.22 11.06
C CYS A 316 -17.29 -4.87 10.36
N GLU A 317 -17.98 -3.89 10.95
CA GLU A 317 -17.93 -2.50 10.51
C GLU A 317 -17.42 -1.64 11.66
N PHE A 318 -16.22 -1.08 11.49
CA PHE A 318 -15.61 -0.15 12.41
C PHE A 318 -15.85 1.28 11.92
N LYS A 319 -16.39 2.12 12.79
CA LYS A 319 -16.66 3.53 12.50
C LYS A 319 -16.26 4.43 13.66
N PHE A 320 -15.53 5.50 13.36
CA PHE A 320 -15.36 6.62 14.26
C PHE A 320 -16.59 7.53 14.19
N ALA A 321 -17.17 7.88 15.33
CA ALA A 321 -18.17 8.95 15.34
C ALA A 321 -17.53 10.25 14.84
N THR A 322 -18.29 11.08 14.13
CA THR A 322 -17.74 12.30 13.51
C THR A 322 -17.07 13.26 14.49
N PHE A 323 -17.45 13.20 15.78
CA PHE A 323 -16.90 14.00 16.89
C PHE A 323 -15.87 13.27 17.76
N SER A 324 -15.50 12.02 17.42
CA SER A 324 -14.68 11.17 18.30
C SER A 324 -13.19 11.53 18.34
N CYS A 325 -12.67 12.10 17.25
CA CYS A 325 -11.28 12.55 17.13
C CYS A 325 -11.20 14.08 17.22
N ARG A 326 -9.99 14.61 17.46
CA ARG A 326 -9.72 16.06 17.43
C ARG A 326 -10.13 16.70 16.11
N VAL A 327 -9.73 16.07 15.01
CA VAL A 327 -10.16 16.45 13.66
C VAL A 327 -11.46 15.73 13.37
N ARG A 328 -12.49 16.52 13.02
CA ARG A 328 -13.81 16.00 12.65
C ARG A 328 -13.69 15.06 11.46
N ARG A 329 -14.09 13.80 11.64
CA ARG A 329 -14.12 12.79 10.57
C ARG A 329 -15.40 12.89 9.73
N GLN A 330 -15.32 12.41 8.50
CA GLN A 330 -16.49 12.32 7.62
C GLN A 330 -17.41 11.18 8.06
N TYR A 331 -18.69 11.28 7.70
CA TYR A 331 -19.62 10.17 7.96
C TYR A 331 -19.29 8.95 7.10
N GLN A 332 -18.88 9.14 5.85
CA GLN A 332 -18.49 8.00 5.00
C GLN A 332 -17.28 7.30 5.60
N GLN A 333 -17.16 5.99 5.36
CA GLN A 333 -16.09 5.21 5.95
C GLN A 333 -14.75 5.56 5.30
N ASP A 334 -13.80 6.00 6.12
CA ASP A 334 -12.44 6.30 5.70
C ASP A 334 -11.67 5.01 5.35
N ASN A 335 -10.56 5.12 4.63
CA ASN A 335 -9.73 3.95 4.32
C ASN A 335 -9.16 3.30 5.59
N GLU A 336 -8.74 4.09 6.57
CA GLU A 336 -8.27 3.58 7.87
C GLU A 336 -9.35 2.77 8.62
N GLU A 337 -10.60 3.23 8.54
CA GLU A 337 -11.73 2.55 9.18
C GLU A 337 -12.05 1.21 8.49
N LYS A 338 -11.87 1.13 7.17
CA LYS A 338 -11.98 -0.13 6.41
C LYS A 338 -10.85 -1.09 6.79
N ASP A 339 -9.63 -0.60 6.93
CA ASP A 339 -8.49 -1.41 7.35
C ASP A 339 -8.72 -1.98 8.77
N TYR A 340 -9.23 -1.17 9.70
CA TYR A 340 -9.60 -1.63 11.04
C TYR A 340 -10.76 -2.63 11.02
N SER A 341 -11.73 -2.44 10.12
CA SER A 341 -12.84 -3.39 9.94
C SER A 341 -12.33 -4.78 9.51
N SER A 342 -11.40 -4.83 8.55
CA SER A 342 -10.76 -6.07 8.12
C SER A 342 -9.96 -6.72 9.25
N GLN A 343 -9.13 -5.94 9.95
CA GLN A 343 -8.32 -6.46 11.07
C GLN A 343 -9.18 -7.02 12.20
N LEU A 344 -10.32 -6.39 12.50
CA LEU A 344 -11.26 -6.88 13.50
C LEU A 344 -11.94 -8.17 13.06
N GLN A 345 -12.33 -8.26 11.79
CA GLN A 345 -12.90 -9.49 11.24
C GLN A 345 -11.90 -10.64 11.34
N ASP A 346 -10.66 -10.44 10.89
CA ASP A 346 -9.59 -11.45 10.95
C ASP A 346 -9.29 -11.88 12.40
N ALA A 347 -9.35 -10.94 13.35
CA ALA A 347 -9.08 -11.21 14.76
C ALA A 347 -10.22 -11.93 15.50
N LEU A 348 -11.47 -11.78 15.04
CA LEU A 348 -12.66 -12.40 15.66
C LEU A 348 -13.05 -13.72 14.99
N GLU A 349 -12.75 -13.89 13.71
CA GLU A 349 -13.03 -15.12 12.96
C GLU A 349 -12.53 -16.41 13.64
N PRO A 350 -11.28 -16.51 14.16
CA PRO A 350 -10.82 -17.73 14.83
C PRO A 350 -11.51 -17.98 16.18
N ALA A 351 -12.11 -16.94 16.79
CA ALA A 351 -12.80 -17.06 18.06
C ALA A 351 -14.22 -17.63 17.89
N VAL A 352 -14.90 -17.31 16.78
CA VAL A 352 -16.31 -17.62 16.55
C VAL A 352 -16.48 -18.97 15.84
N CYS A 353 -17.42 -19.79 16.32
CA CYS A 353 -17.74 -21.10 15.74
C CYS A 353 -18.60 -20.99 14.46
N LEU A 354 -18.08 -20.35 13.41
CA LEU A 354 -18.82 -20.08 12.16
C LEU A 354 -19.36 -21.32 11.43
N HIS A 355 -18.76 -22.49 11.66
CA HIS A 355 -19.22 -23.77 11.11
C HIS A 355 -20.61 -24.20 11.61
N LYS A 356 -21.06 -23.67 12.76
CA LYS A 356 -22.39 -23.95 13.32
C LYS A 356 -23.50 -23.11 12.70
N PHE A 357 -23.14 -22.06 11.96
CA PHE A 357 -24.07 -21.09 11.39
C PHE A 357 -24.00 -21.07 9.85
N PRO A 358 -24.29 -22.19 9.16
CA PRO A 358 -24.25 -22.21 7.69
C PRO A 358 -25.29 -21.24 7.11
N LYS A 359 -24.93 -20.54 6.02
CA LYS A 359 -25.78 -19.55 5.33
C LYS A 359 -26.23 -18.37 6.19
N ALA A 360 -25.64 -18.19 7.37
CA ALA A 360 -25.93 -17.07 8.24
C ALA A 360 -24.76 -16.08 8.27
N GLN A 361 -25.12 -14.82 8.44
CA GLN A 361 -24.22 -13.70 8.64
C GLN A 361 -24.39 -13.17 10.06
N VAL A 362 -23.26 -12.90 10.71
CA VAL A 362 -23.19 -12.15 11.96
C VAL A 362 -22.55 -10.80 11.65
N ASN A 363 -23.28 -9.73 11.94
CA ASN A 363 -22.82 -8.36 11.71
C ASN A 363 -22.44 -7.72 13.05
N VAL A 364 -21.19 -7.29 13.15
CA VAL A 364 -20.63 -6.60 14.31
C VAL A 364 -20.41 -5.13 13.92
N TYR A 365 -21.15 -4.21 14.53
CA TYR A 365 -21.01 -2.78 14.31
C TYR A 365 -20.33 -2.15 15.51
N ILE A 366 -19.22 -1.48 15.27
CA ILE A 366 -18.42 -0.82 16.29
C ILE A 366 -18.43 0.67 16.01
N THR A 367 -18.84 1.45 17.02
CA THR A 367 -18.81 2.90 16.98
C THR A 367 -17.91 3.41 18.09
N VAL A 368 -16.81 4.07 17.70
CA VAL A 368 -15.94 4.77 18.64
C VAL A 368 -16.54 6.14 18.93
N LEU A 369 -16.90 6.39 20.19
CA LEU A 369 -17.52 7.63 20.63
C LEU A 369 -16.46 8.70 20.94
N GLN A 370 -15.33 8.29 21.52
CA GLN A 370 -14.19 9.15 21.84
C GLN A 370 -12.92 8.34 21.64
N ASN A 371 -11.92 8.90 20.96
CA ASN A 371 -10.66 8.24 20.68
C ASN A 371 -9.51 8.97 21.38
N ASP A 372 -8.92 8.32 22.39
CA ASP A 372 -7.68 8.74 23.05
C ASP A 372 -6.59 7.65 22.87
N GLY A 373 -6.52 7.04 21.69
CA GLY A 373 -5.56 5.96 21.39
C GLY A 373 -6.06 4.57 21.75
N CYS A 374 -5.39 3.54 21.21
CA CYS A 374 -5.75 2.11 21.34
C CYS A 374 -7.16 1.73 20.86
N ALA A 375 -7.77 2.50 19.95
CA ALA A 375 -9.15 2.27 19.50
C ALA A 375 -9.39 0.87 18.91
N LEU A 376 -8.42 0.29 18.19
CA LEU A 376 -8.54 -1.08 17.64
C LEU A 376 -8.60 -2.13 18.76
N ALA A 377 -7.70 -2.03 19.76
CA ALA A 377 -7.61 -2.98 20.86
C ALA A 377 -8.85 -2.93 21.78
N ALA A 378 -9.33 -1.72 22.08
CA ALA A 378 -10.56 -1.51 22.84
C ALA A 378 -11.77 -2.09 22.08
N SER A 379 -11.84 -1.85 20.77
CA SER A 379 -12.90 -2.36 19.89
C SER A 379 -12.92 -3.88 19.82
N LEU A 380 -11.77 -4.53 19.73
CA LEU A 380 -11.67 -5.99 19.69
C LEU A 380 -12.23 -6.62 20.98
N THR A 381 -11.82 -6.07 22.11
CA THR A 381 -12.27 -6.49 23.45
C THR A 381 -13.78 -6.27 23.61
N CYS A 382 -14.28 -5.11 23.15
CA CYS A 382 -15.70 -4.78 23.18
C CYS A 382 -16.53 -5.70 22.29
N ALA A 383 -16.05 -6.02 21.09
CA ALA A 383 -16.72 -6.88 20.14
C ALA A 383 -16.83 -8.31 20.66
N SER A 384 -15.77 -8.85 21.26
CA SER A 384 -15.81 -10.19 21.86
C SER A 384 -16.87 -10.30 22.95
N VAL A 385 -16.95 -9.30 23.84
CA VAL A 385 -17.95 -9.26 24.91
C VAL A 385 -19.36 -9.10 24.34
N ALA A 386 -19.53 -8.31 23.28
CA ALA A 386 -20.82 -8.16 22.61
C ALA A 386 -21.28 -9.45 21.91
N LEU A 387 -20.37 -10.22 21.31
CA LEU A 387 -20.63 -11.53 20.71
C LEU A 387 -21.04 -12.57 21.77
N ALA A 388 -20.32 -12.61 22.90
CA ALA A 388 -20.69 -13.46 24.04
C ALA A 388 -22.07 -13.09 24.58
N ASN A 389 -22.34 -11.81 24.74
CA ASN A 389 -23.62 -11.29 25.18
C ASN A 389 -24.76 -11.62 24.19
N ALA A 390 -24.50 -11.68 22.88
CA ALA A 390 -25.45 -12.11 21.86
C ALA A 390 -25.82 -13.61 21.97
N GLY A 391 -25.04 -14.40 22.73
CA GLY A 391 -25.17 -15.85 22.80
C GLY A 391 -24.62 -16.56 21.56
N ILE A 392 -23.68 -15.93 20.85
CA ILE A 392 -23.00 -16.56 19.72
C ILE A 392 -21.91 -17.48 20.26
N GLU A 393 -21.88 -18.70 19.74
CA GLU A 393 -20.92 -19.69 20.19
C GLU A 393 -19.49 -19.33 19.76
N MET A 394 -18.59 -19.26 20.74
CA MET A 394 -17.18 -18.94 20.58
C MET A 394 -16.33 -19.95 21.34
N TYR A 395 -15.09 -20.17 20.89
CA TYR A 395 -14.12 -21.00 21.60
C TYR A 395 -13.59 -20.30 22.86
N ASP A 396 -13.33 -19.00 22.78
CA ASP A 396 -12.87 -18.15 23.88
C ASP A 396 -13.18 -16.68 23.59
N LEU A 397 -13.03 -15.82 24.59
CA LEU A 397 -13.09 -14.37 24.40
C LEU A 397 -11.78 -13.85 23.81
N VAL A 398 -11.86 -12.82 22.98
CA VAL A 398 -10.70 -12.12 22.42
C VAL A 398 -10.42 -10.87 23.23
N VAL A 399 -9.20 -10.76 23.74
CA VAL A 399 -8.70 -9.56 24.43
C VAL A 399 -7.68 -8.87 23.54
N GLY A 400 -7.92 -7.58 23.28
CA GLY A 400 -7.01 -6.74 22.51
C GLY A 400 -6.13 -5.88 23.41
N CYS A 401 -4.83 -5.82 23.10
CA CYS A 401 -3.91 -4.87 23.71
C CYS A 401 -3.02 -4.23 22.64
N SER A 402 -2.72 -2.95 22.80
CA SER A 402 -1.81 -2.21 21.93
C SER A 402 -0.60 -1.71 22.73
N ALA A 403 0.55 -1.66 22.07
CA ALA A 403 1.78 -1.11 22.61
C ALA A 403 2.47 -0.22 21.59
N ARG A 404 3.02 0.90 22.08
CA ARG A 404 3.92 1.77 21.34
C ARG A 404 5.35 1.36 21.64
N ILE A 405 6.17 1.21 20.60
CA ILE A 405 7.57 0.86 20.68
C ILE A 405 8.38 2.07 20.24
N THR A 406 9.27 2.51 21.11
CA THR A 406 10.25 3.57 20.89
C THR A 406 11.64 2.96 21.07
N PRO A 407 12.72 3.52 20.46
CA PRO A 407 14.07 2.97 20.61
C PRO A 407 14.54 2.83 22.06
N SER A 408 14.03 3.67 22.96
CA SER A 408 14.36 3.65 24.40
C SER A 408 13.51 2.66 25.20
N GLU A 409 12.20 2.64 24.99
CA GLU A 409 11.24 1.92 25.84
C GLU A 409 9.99 1.46 25.06
N VAL A 410 9.29 0.48 25.64
CA VAL A 410 7.99 0.00 25.16
C VAL A 410 6.91 0.45 26.12
N PHE A 411 5.87 1.10 25.60
CA PHE A 411 4.72 1.58 26.35
C PHE A 411 3.49 0.74 26.02
N ILE A 412 2.88 0.16 27.05
CA ILE A 412 1.61 -0.54 26.93
C ILE A 412 0.48 0.48 27.05
N ASP A 413 -0.54 0.31 26.20
CA ASP A 413 -1.76 1.11 26.18
C ASP A 413 -1.45 2.62 26.05
N PRO A 414 -0.87 3.04 24.90
CA PRO A 414 -0.57 4.44 24.62
C PRO A 414 -1.84 5.30 24.47
N THR A 415 -1.73 6.54 24.94
CA THR A 415 -2.70 7.62 24.69
C THR A 415 -2.52 8.20 23.28
N GLU A 416 -3.49 8.99 22.79
CA GLU A 416 -3.39 9.62 21.46
C GLU A 416 -2.13 10.47 21.34
N THR A 417 -1.73 11.17 22.41
CA THR A 417 -0.51 11.98 22.44
C THR A 417 0.79 11.18 22.44
N GLU A 418 0.75 9.95 22.93
CA GLU A 418 1.90 9.04 22.94
C GLU A 418 2.01 8.27 21.61
N ASP A 419 0.89 8.00 20.96
CA ASP A 419 0.83 7.29 19.68
C ASP A 419 1.08 8.22 18.47
N TYR A 420 0.57 9.45 18.53
CA TYR A 420 0.77 10.48 17.50
C TYR A 420 1.59 11.64 18.05
N ASN A 421 2.88 11.68 17.70
CA ASN A 421 3.76 12.81 17.98
C ASN A 421 4.44 13.29 16.69
N PRO A 422 4.04 14.45 16.12
CA PRO A 422 4.51 14.91 14.82
C PRO A 422 6.02 15.22 14.77
N GLU A 423 6.69 15.37 15.92
CA GLU A 423 8.14 15.55 15.96
C GLU A 423 8.92 14.23 15.98
N ASN A 424 8.35 13.15 16.55
CA ASN A 424 8.99 11.83 16.65
C ASN A 424 8.63 10.90 15.48
N ASP A 425 7.59 11.20 14.69
CA ASP A 425 7.24 10.41 13.49
C ASP A 425 8.34 10.47 12.41
N ASN A 426 9.23 11.45 12.47
CA ASN A 426 10.42 11.54 11.63
C ASN A 426 11.64 10.80 12.20
N GLU A 427 11.58 10.32 13.45
CA GLU A 427 12.65 9.52 14.05
C GLU A 427 12.50 8.05 13.62
N THR A 428 13.52 7.55 12.93
CA THR A 428 13.69 6.13 12.61
C THR A 428 13.66 5.28 13.88
N GLY A 429 12.91 4.17 13.87
CA GLY A 429 12.85 3.23 14.99
C GLY A 429 11.58 3.31 15.86
N ASN A 430 10.57 4.07 15.46
CA ASN A 430 9.27 4.12 16.12
C ASN A 430 8.24 3.20 15.45
N GLY A 431 7.43 2.52 16.26
CA GLY A 431 6.28 1.77 15.74
C GLY A 431 5.26 1.40 16.81
N SER A 432 4.19 0.78 16.38
CA SER A 432 3.08 0.34 17.22
C SER A 432 2.75 -1.11 16.91
N VAL A 433 2.42 -1.90 17.93
CA VAL A 433 1.95 -3.27 17.77
C VAL A 433 0.62 -3.45 18.49
N THR A 434 -0.35 -4.06 17.83
CA THR A 434 -1.62 -4.44 18.43
C THR A 434 -1.79 -5.94 18.31
N VAL A 435 -2.16 -6.57 19.43
CA VAL A 435 -2.28 -8.03 19.57
C VAL A 435 -3.69 -8.36 20.02
N GLY A 436 -4.34 -9.30 19.33
CA GLY A 436 -5.54 -10.00 19.78
C GLY A 436 -5.16 -11.37 20.33
N LEU A 437 -5.56 -11.67 21.56
CA LEU A 437 -5.27 -12.94 22.24
C LEU A 437 -6.56 -13.63 22.66
N LEU A 438 -6.61 -14.95 22.51
CA LEU A 438 -7.55 -15.87 23.13
C LEU A 438 -6.90 -16.40 24.44
N PRO A 439 -7.18 -15.80 25.61
CA PRO A 439 -6.37 -16.01 26.81
C PRO A 439 -6.41 -17.43 27.37
N SER A 440 -7.55 -18.13 27.28
CA SER A 440 -7.73 -19.50 27.77
C SER A 440 -6.94 -20.51 26.94
N LEU A 441 -6.88 -20.30 25.63
CA LEU A 441 -6.12 -21.13 24.70
C LEU A 441 -4.65 -20.68 24.58
N ASN A 442 -4.33 -19.50 25.11
CA ASN A 442 -3.06 -18.81 24.91
C ASN A 442 -2.67 -18.72 23.43
N GLN A 443 -3.65 -18.46 22.56
CA GLN A 443 -3.49 -18.37 21.12
C GLN A 443 -3.68 -16.95 20.64
N VAL A 444 -2.75 -16.45 19.83
CA VAL A 444 -2.84 -15.13 19.23
C VAL A 444 -3.77 -15.21 18.02
N SER A 445 -4.86 -14.44 18.03
CA SER A 445 -5.82 -14.41 16.93
C SER A 445 -5.34 -13.53 15.78
N ALA A 446 -4.81 -12.35 16.09
CA ALA A 446 -4.26 -11.42 15.11
C ALA A 446 -3.14 -10.57 15.73
N VAL A 447 -2.16 -10.21 14.90
CA VAL A 447 -1.13 -9.22 15.24
C VAL A 447 -1.05 -8.21 14.11
N THR A 448 -1.05 -6.93 14.46
CA THR A 448 -0.83 -5.84 13.50
C THR A 448 0.31 -4.97 14.02
N SER A 449 1.37 -4.84 13.22
CA SER A 449 2.48 -3.93 13.47
C SER A 449 2.50 -2.81 12.44
N ARG A 450 2.74 -1.59 12.90
CA ARG A 450 2.94 -0.40 12.05
C ARG A 450 4.22 0.30 12.47
N GLY A 451 4.92 0.92 11.52
CA GLY A 451 6.17 1.63 11.75
C GLY A 451 7.42 0.80 11.49
N GLU A 452 8.57 1.37 11.81
CA GLU A 452 9.89 0.78 11.59
C GLU A 452 10.46 0.38 12.94
N VAL A 453 10.52 -0.92 13.22
CA VAL A 453 10.88 -1.44 14.55
C VAL A 453 11.86 -2.60 14.42
N GLU A 454 12.85 -2.63 15.32
CA GLU A 454 13.74 -3.78 15.44
C GLU A 454 12.99 -5.01 15.98
N PHE A 455 13.27 -6.18 15.40
CA PHE A 455 12.60 -7.44 15.76
C PHE A 455 12.68 -7.79 17.26
N GLN A 456 13.78 -7.48 17.94
CA GLN A 456 13.94 -7.75 19.37
C GLN A 456 12.97 -6.93 20.22
N LEU A 457 12.82 -5.65 19.90
CA LEU A 457 11.88 -4.75 20.58
C LEU A 457 10.43 -5.12 20.25
N LEU A 458 10.16 -5.52 19.01
CA LEU A 458 8.84 -6.03 18.61
C LEU A 458 8.44 -7.27 19.42
N ASN A 459 9.35 -8.24 19.56
CA ASN A 459 9.10 -9.44 20.37
C ASN A 459 8.92 -9.14 21.86
N LYS A 460 9.64 -8.15 22.39
CA LYS A 460 9.45 -7.70 23.78
C LYS A 460 8.07 -7.08 23.95
N GLY A 461 7.65 -6.21 23.02
CA GLY A 461 6.35 -5.56 23.05
C GLY A 461 5.18 -6.53 22.89
N THR A 462 5.29 -7.52 21.99
CA THR A 462 4.24 -8.55 21.84
C THR A 462 4.08 -9.40 23.08
N LYS A 463 5.18 -9.84 23.72
CA LYS A 463 5.13 -10.58 24.99
C LYS A 463 4.47 -9.77 26.10
N GLN A 464 4.85 -8.51 26.25
CA GLN A 464 4.24 -7.60 27.22
C GLN A 464 2.73 -7.40 26.96
N CYS A 465 2.31 -7.27 25.70
CA CYS A 465 0.89 -7.24 25.35
C CYS A 465 0.15 -8.52 25.75
N ILE A 466 0.75 -9.70 25.53
CA ILE A 466 0.15 -11.00 25.90
C ILE A 466 -0.06 -11.09 27.41
N ASP A 467 0.96 -10.72 28.20
CA ASP A 467 0.88 -10.72 29.67
C ASP A 467 -0.24 -9.80 30.18
N VAL A 468 -0.45 -8.67 29.51
CA VAL A 468 -1.51 -7.71 29.84
C VAL A 468 -2.89 -8.21 29.42
N CYS A 469 -3.01 -8.83 28.25
CA CYS A 469 -4.27 -9.47 27.83
C CYS A 469 -4.72 -10.52 28.85
N GLN A 470 -3.79 -11.34 29.37
CA GLN A 470 -4.09 -12.30 30.43
C GLN A 470 -4.57 -11.63 31.72
N LYS A 471 -3.97 -10.50 32.11
CA LYS A 471 -4.41 -9.71 33.29
C LYS A 471 -5.78 -9.05 33.11
N LEU A 472 -6.16 -8.69 31.89
CA LEU A 472 -7.46 -8.09 31.58
C LEU A 472 -8.60 -9.12 31.50
N TYR A 473 -8.28 -10.38 31.23
CA TYR A 473 -9.29 -11.43 31.03
C TYR A 473 -10.32 -11.59 32.16
N PRO A 474 -9.97 -11.55 33.46
CA PRO A 474 -10.95 -11.64 34.54
C PRO A 474 -11.98 -10.51 34.54
N VAL A 475 -11.61 -9.32 34.06
CA VAL A 475 -12.54 -8.17 33.95
C VAL A 475 -13.63 -8.45 32.92
N LEU A 476 -13.28 -9.10 31.80
CA LEU A 476 -14.26 -9.51 30.79
C LEU A 476 -15.19 -10.59 31.33
N GLN A 477 -14.65 -11.59 32.04
CA GLN A 477 -15.45 -12.66 32.64
C GLN A 477 -16.47 -12.10 33.63
N GLN A 478 -16.04 -11.17 34.50
CA GLN A 478 -16.94 -10.49 35.43
C GLN A 478 -18.02 -9.67 34.71
N ALA A 479 -17.67 -8.98 33.63
CA ALA A 479 -18.65 -8.19 32.86
C ALA A 479 -19.71 -9.07 32.18
N VAL A 480 -19.32 -10.23 31.65
CA VAL A 480 -20.25 -11.19 31.05
C VAL A 480 -21.11 -11.86 32.13
N ALA A 481 -20.51 -12.32 33.23
CA ALA A 481 -21.24 -12.93 34.34
C ALA A 481 -22.30 -11.99 34.91
N LYS A 482 -21.92 -10.72 35.16
CA LYS A 482 -22.84 -9.69 35.65
C LYS A 482 -23.99 -9.43 34.67
N ALA A 483 -23.73 -9.42 33.37
CA ALA A 483 -24.80 -9.23 32.39
C ALA A 483 -25.78 -10.42 32.33
N VAL A 484 -25.32 -11.64 32.65
CA VAL A 484 -26.20 -12.80 32.80
C VAL A 484 -27.02 -12.71 34.09
N GLU A 485 -26.41 -12.31 35.20
CA GLU A 485 -27.12 -12.07 36.48
C GLU A 485 -28.20 -11.00 36.33
N ASP A 486 -27.88 -9.89 35.67
CA ASP A 486 -28.83 -8.80 35.41
C ASP A 486 -30.04 -9.31 34.60
N ARG A 487 -29.84 -10.17 33.59
CA ARG A 487 -30.93 -10.78 32.82
C ARG A 487 -31.79 -11.75 33.63
N LEU A 488 -31.15 -12.62 34.42
CA LEU A 488 -31.88 -13.55 35.29
C LEU A 488 -32.74 -12.79 36.29
N SER A 489 -32.23 -11.68 36.83
CA SER A 489 -32.98 -10.83 37.74
C SER A 489 -34.17 -10.14 37.07
N SER A 490 -34.07 -9.75 35.80
CA SER A 490 -35.19 -9.13 35.06
C SER A 490 -36.29 -10.12 34.72
N ASP A 491 -35.95 -11.37 34.41
CA ASP A 491 -36.92 -12.41 34.06
C ASP A 491 -37.79 -12.86 35.25
N HIS A 492 -37.34 -12.60 36.49
CA HIS A 492 -38.13 -12.88 37.71
C HIS A 492 -39.13 -11.78 38.08
N VAL A 493 -39.14 -10.65 37.36
CA VAL A 493 -40.01 -9.49 37.63
C VAL A 493 -41.20 -9.41 36.66
N THR A 494 -41.22 -10.24 35.62
CA THR A 494 -42.31 -10.39 34.64
C THR A 494 -43.00 -11.72 34.79
#